data_AF-A0A534S2X9-F1
#
_entry.id   AF-A0A534S2X9-F1
#
_cell.length_a   1.000
_cell.length_b   1.000
_cell.length_c   1.000
_cell.angle_alpha   90.00
_cell.angle_beta   90.00
_cell.angle_gamma   90.00
#
_symmetry.space_group_name_H-M   'P 1'
#
loop_
_entity.id
_entity.type
_entity.pdbx_description
1 polymer ?
#
loop_
_entity_poly.entity_id
_entity_poly.type
_entity_poly.pdbx_seq_one_letter_code
_entity_poly.pdbx_strand_id
1 'polypeptide(L)'
;MDHNKEFEALIKKDRDLHQSRSWRGNLLGYLEKVKADPTIAKLAHARTYDTIMKSGVRDIHENSDPHVKRLYKDESIKLFDFFNDEFFGIEKTLSQIVRYFHAASLKGEESRQVLYLMGPVGSGKSSLVEKLHRGLEESEPFYAIEGCPMFEEPLHLIPRHLRKEFEKMLGVHVEGDLCPVCRYKLVHEYGGKYEEFPVCTAEFSKRSRVGIGVVPPVDPNNQDTSVLIGSEDISKLDLYSEGDPRVLELNGALNIGNRG
;
A
#
# COMPACT_ATOMS: atom_id res chain seq x y z
N MET A 1 25.74 8.83 -35.05
CA MET A 1 24.83 7.68 -34.82
C MET A 1 23.78 8.17 -33.83
N ASP A 2 22.52 8.03 -34.23
CA ASP A 2 21.39 8.88 -33.83
C ASP A 2 20.72 8.38 -32.54
N HIS A 3 21.50 8.25 -31.46
CA HIS A 3 21.01 7.79 -30.15
C HIS A 3 19.91 8.69 -29.58
N ASN A 4 19.80 9.94 -30.04
CA ASN A 4 18.73 10.85 -29.65
C ASN A 4 17.34 10.34 -30.02
N LYS A 5 17.18 9.66 -31.18
CA LYS A 5 15.89 9.08 -31.56
C LYS A 5 15.52 7.86 -30.72
N GLU A 6 16.51 7.07 -30.30
CA GLU A 6 16.30 5.93 -29.40
C GLU A 6 15.88 6.41 -28.00
N PHE A 7 16.54 7.45 -27.47
CA PHE A 7 16.15 8.06 -26.20
C PHE A 7 14.75 8.69 -26.27
N GLU A 8 14.44 9.41 -27.35
CA GLU A 8 13.12 10.02 -27.54
C GLU A 8 12.00 8.98 -27.61
N ALA A 9 12.22 7.87 -28.33
CA ALA A 9 11.27 6.76 -28.40
C ALA A 9 11.03 6.13 -27.02
N LEU A 10 12.08 5.95 -26.22
CA LEU A 10 11.99 5.39 -24.88
C LEU A 10 11.24 6.33 -23.91
N ILE A 11 11.53 7.63 -23.94
CA ILE A 11 10.83 8.64 -23.14
C ILE A 11 9.35 8.71 -23.53
N LYS A 12 9.03 8.64 -24.82
CA LYS A 12 7.64 8.66 -25.29
C LYS A 12 6.88 7.42 -24.81
N LYS A 13 7.49 6.24 -24.90
CA LYS A 13 6.91 4.99 -24.42
C LYS A 13 6.63 5.04 -22.91
N ASP A 14 7.55 5.59 -22.13
CA ASP A 14 7.41 5.79 -20.69
C ASP A 14 6.26 6.75 -20.35
N ARG A 15 6.19 7.90 -21.04
CA ARG A 15 5.11 8.87 -20.86
C ARG A 15 3.74 8.28 -21.22
N ASP A 16 3.65 7.56 -22.33
CA ASP A 16 2.41 6.92 -22.78
C ASP A 16 1.96 5.85 -21.77
N LEU A 17 2.91 5.08 -21.20
CA LEU A 17 2.64 4.12 -20.13
C LEU A 17 2.07 4.80 -18.88
N HIS A 18 2.70 5.88 -18.40
CA HIS A 18 2.21 6.63 -17.23
C HIS A 18 0.83 7.24 -17.48
N GLN A 19 0.60 7.84 -18.66
CA GLN A 19 -0.72 8.38 -19.00
C GLN A 19 -1.80 7.30 -19.03
N SER A 20 -1.49 6.11 -19.56
CA SER A 20 -2.42 4.98 -19.60
C SER A 20 -2.81 4.46 -18.22
N ARG A 21 -1.89 4.58 -17.24
CA ARG A 21 -2.08 4.17 -15.85
C ARG A 21 -2.75 5.23 -14.99
N SER A 22 -2.69 6.49 -15.42
CA SER A 22 -3.26 7.62 -14.70
C SER A 22 -4.78 7.72 -14.91
N TRP A 23 -5.51 7.93 -13.83
CA TRP A 23 -6.93 8.26 -13.87
C TRP A 23 -7.23 9.39 -12.88
N ARG A 24 -8.15 10.28 -13.29
CA ARG A 24 -8.67 11.36 -12.45
C ARG A 24 -10.16 11.53 -12.71
N GLY A 25 -10.93 11.69 -11.64
CA GLY A 25 -12.37 11.86 -11.69
C GLY A 25 -12.91 12.27 -10.33
N ASN A 26 -14.19 12.00 -10.08
CA ASN A 26 -14.83 12.20 -8.78
C ASN A 26 -15.20 10.86 -8.14
N LEU A 27 -15.78 10.91 -6.94
CA LEU A 27 -16.22 9.70 -6.24
C LEU A 27 -17.21 8.87 -7.07
N LEU A 28 -18.14 9.47 -7.81
CA LEU A 28 -19.06 8.71 -8.66
C LEU A 28 -18.33 7.90 -9.74
N GLY A 29 -17.37 8.51 -10.42
CA GLY A 29 -16.54 7.82 -11.40
C GLY A 29 -15.73 6.68 -10.78
N TYR A 30 -15.27 6.86 -9.54
CA TYR A 30 -14.59 5.81 -8.80
C TYR A 30 -15.54 4.65 -8.40
N LEU A 31 -16.76 4.95 -7.94
CA LEU A 31 -17.74 3.94 -7.58
C LEU A 31 -18.11 3.04 -8.77
N GLU A 32 -18.22 3.60 -9.97
CA GLU A 32 -18.43 2.81 -11.20
C GLU A 32 -17.24 1.89 -11.50
N LYS A 33 -16.01 2.34 -11.26
CA LYS A 33 -14.80 1.50 -11.38
C LYS A 33 -14.84 0.34 -10.40
N VAL A 34 -15.11 0.61 -9.11
CA VAL A 34 -15.21 -0.42 -8.07
C VAL A 34 -16.35 -1.40 -8.35
N LYS A 35 -17.47 -0.91 -8.89
CA LYS A 35 -18.60 -1.78 -9.27
C LYS A 35 -18.25 -2.71 -10.43
N ALA A 36 -17.45 -2.23 -11.39
CA ALA A 36 -16.97 -3.04 -12.51
C ALA A 36 -15.89 -4.05 -12.07
N ASP A 37 -15.01 -3.64 -11.16
CA ASP A 37 -13.98 -4.47 -10.58
C ASP A 37 -13.84 -4.22 -9.06
N PRO A 38 -14.48 -5.07 -8.23
CA PRO A 38 -14.40 -4.96 -6.77
C PRO A 38 -12.97 -5.13 -6.22
N THR A 39 -12.05 -5.69 -7.01
CA THR A 39 -10.66 -5.91 -6.61
C THR A 39 -9.84 -4.61 -6.58
N ILE A 40 -10.41 -3.48 -7.01
CA ILE A 40 -9.80 -2.16 -6.89
C ILE A 40 -9.69 -1.73 -5.42
N ALA A 41 -10.75 -1.96 -4.64
CA ALA A 41 -10.82 -1.62 -3.23
C ALA A 41 -10.22 -2.74 -2.37
N LYS A 42 -8.89 -2.72 -2.21
CA LYS A 42 -8.12 -3.69 -1.43
C LYS A 42 -7.43 -3.05 -0.23
N LEU A 43 -7.34 -3.82 0.85
CA LEU A 43 -6.48 -3.52 1.99
C LEU A 43 -5.00 -3.61 1.60
N ALA A 44 -4.12 -2.91 2.35
CA ALA A 44 -2.68 -2.92 2.12
C ALA A 44 -2.10 -4.35 2.12
N HIS A 45 -2.48 -5.18 3.09
CA HIS A 45 -2.04 -6.58 3.16
C HIS A 45 -2.45 -7.42 1.94
N ALA A 46 -3.66 -7.19 1.42
CA ALA A 46 -4.15 -7.88 0.22
C ALA A 46 -3.35 -7.44 -1.02
N ARG A 47 -3.01 -6.14 -1.14
CA ARG A 47 -2.11 -5.68 -2.21
C ARG A 47 -0.75 -6.34 -2.13
N THR A 48 -0.12 -6.36 -0.95
CA THR A 48 1.20 -6.98 -0.78
C THR A 48 1.14 -8.47 -1.09
N TYR A 49 0.10 -9.17 -0.66
CA TYR A 49 -0.12 -10.58 -1.00
C TYR A 49 -0.25 -10.81 -2.50
N ASP A 50 -1.11 -10.05 -3.18
CA ASP A 50 -1.33 -10.18 -4.62
C ASP A 50 -0.06 -9.88 -5.42
N THR A 51 0.71 -8.88 -5.01
CA THR A 51 2.01 -8.55 -5.60
C THR A 51 2.99 -9.72 -5.51
N ILE A 52 3.08 -10.38 -4.36
CA ILE A 52 3.92 -11.57 -4.19
C ILE A 52 3.43 -12.70 -5.10
N MET A 53 2.11 -12.94 -5.13
CA MET A 53 1.51 -14.04 -5.90
C MET A 53 1.57 -13.83 -7.41
N LYS A 54 1.57 -12.58 -7.88
CA LYS A 54 1.64 -12.23 -9.31
C LYS A 54 2.88 -12.79 -10.01
N SER A 55 3.97 -12.99 -9.27
CA SER A 55 5.23 -13.51 -9.82
C SER A 55 5.21 -15.01 -10.10
N GLY A 56 4.27 -15.76 -9.49
CA GLY A 56 4.19 -17.21 -9.60
C GLY A 56 4.55 -17.95 -8.32
N VAL A 57 3.99 -19.15 -8.17
CA VAL A 57 4.21 -20.05 -7.04
C VAL A 57 4.42 -21.47 -7.56
N ARG A 58 5.43 -22.15 -7.04
CA ARG A 58 5.80 -23.51 -7.39
C ARG A 58 5.93 -24.38 -6.15
N ASP A 59 5.78 -25.69 -6.30
CA ASP A 59 6.08 -26.61 -5.20
C ASP A 59 7.57 -26.96 -5.22
N ILE A 60 8.20 -27.01 -4.05
CA ILE A 60 9.61 -27.36 -3.93
C ILE A 60 9.92 -28.75 -4.53
N HIS A 61 8.96 -29.66 -4.53
CA HIS A 61 9.12 -31.01 -5.08
C HIS A 61 8.82 -31.13 -6.58
N GLU A 62 8.34 -30.06 -7.23
CA GLU A 62 7.90 -30.08 -8.63
C GLU A 62 9.01 -30.50 -9.61
N ASN A 63 10.25 -30.06 -9.35
CA ASN A 63 11.41 -30.39 -10.19
C ASN A 63 12.06 -31.75 -9.88
N SER A 64 11.54 -32.53 -8.92
CA SER A 64 12.04 -33.87 -8.55
C SER A 64 13.56 -33.98 -8.29
N ASP A 65 14.22 -32.90 -7.87
CA ASP A 65 15.66 -32.91 -7.56
C ASP A 65 15.96 -33.81 -6.35
N PRO A 66 16.86 -34.81 -6.47
CA PRO A 66 17.29 -35.66 -5.36
C PRO A 66 17.84 -34.89 -4.15
N HIS A 67 18.50 -33.76 -4.34
CA HIS A 67 19.03 -32.94 -3.25
C HIS A 67 17.92 -32.26 -2.45
N VAL A 68 16.90 -31.76 -3.15
CA VAL A 68 15.73 -31.11 -2.54
C VAL A 68 14.93 -32.12 -1.72
N LYS A 69 14.72 -33.34 -2.25
CA LYS A 69 14.10 -34.44 -1.50
C LYS A 69 14.89 -34.81 -0.24
N ARG A 70 16.22 -34.71 -0.26
CA ARG A 70 17.05 -35.00 0.91
C ARG A 70 16.95 -33.91 1.98
N LEU A 71 16.88 -32.65 1.58
CA LEU A 71 16.83 -31.50 2.48
C LEU A 71 15.45 -31.28 3.10
N TYR A 72 14.38 -31.43 2.30
CA TYR A 72 13.01 -31.12 2.71
C TYR A 72 12.12 -32.36 2.91
N LYS A 73 12.64 -33.57 2.60
CA LYS A 73 11.93 -34.86 2.78
C LYS A 73 10.56 -34.86 2.10
N ASP A 74 9.49 -35.00 2.88
CA ASP A 74 8.09 -35.01 2.42
C ASP A 74 7.37 -33.67 2.74
N GLU A 75 8.10 -32.63 3.15
CA GLU A 75 7.50 -31.32 3.43
C GLU A 75 7.19 -30.58 2.13
N SER A 76 5.91 -30.41 1.82
CA SER A 76 5.46 -29.52 0.73
C SER A 76 5.64 -28.05 1.13
N ILE A 77 6.69 -27.42 0.58
CA ILE A 77 6.95 -26.00 0.76
C ILE A 77 6.68 -25.28 -0.56
N LYS A 78 5.89 -24.22 -0.48
CA LYS A 78 5.65 -23.33 -1.62
C LYS A 78 6.85 -22.42 -1.82
N LEU A 79 7.41 -22.45 -3.02
CA LEU A 79 8.41 -21.50 -3.50
C LEU A 79 7.69 -20.35 -4.20
N PHE A 80 8.07 -19.12 -3.86
CA PHE A 80 7.46 -17.91 -4.39
C PHE A 80 8.46 -17.23 -5.31
N ASP A 81 8.14 -17.15 -6.60
CA ASP A 81 9.05 -16.64 -7.62
C ASP A 81 9.46 -15.19 -7.36
N PHE A 82 8.61 -14.43 -6.67
CA PHE A 82 8.90 -13.09 -6.18
C PHE A 82 10.21 -13.00 -5.35
N PHE A 83 10.57 -14.04 -4.60
CA PHE A 83 11.76 -14.05 -3.73
C PHE A 83 12.94 -14.87 -4.29
N ASN A 84 12.72 -15.67 -5.33
CA ASN A 84 13.65 -16.72 -5.76
C ASN A 84 14.99 -16.20 -6.28
N ASP A 85 15.06 -14.95 -6.75
CA ASP A 85 16.29 -14.38 -7.29
C ASP A 85 17.25 -13.85 -6.19
N GLU A 86 16.74 -13.63 -4.98
CA GLU A 86 17.47 -12.89 -3.92
C GLU A 86 17.59 -13.67 -2.61
N PHE A 87 16.68 -14.61 -2.33
CA PHE A 87 16.61 -15.31 -1.05
C PHE A 87 16.71 -16.82 -1.24
N PHE A 88 17.72 -17.42 -0.60
CA PHE A 88 18.02 -18.84 -0.68
C PHE A 88 18.17 -19.43 0.72
N GLY A 89 17.59 -20.62 0.96
CA GLY A 89 17.67 -21.35 2.22
C GLY A 89 16.74 -20.85 3.34
N ILE A 90 15.87 -19.88 3.05
CA ILE A 90 14.88 -19.32 4.00
C ILE A 90 13.42 -19.54 3.55
N GLU A 91 13.19 -20.55 2.70
CA GLU A 91 11.90 -20.82 2.05
C GLU A 91 10.77 -21.04 3.07
N LYS A 92 11.07 -21.69 4.20
CA LYS A 92 10.12 -21.88 5.31
C LYS A 92 9.67 -20.55 5.91
N THR A 93 10.61 -19.63 6.12
CA THR A 93 10.33 -18.28 6.67
C THR A 93 9.55 -17.45 5.67
N LEU A 94 9.91 -17.49 4.38
CA LEU A 94 9.14 -16.82 3.32
C LEU A 94 7.71 -17.35 3.27
N SER A 95 7.53 -18.67 3.36
CA SER A 95 6.20 -19.28 3.43
C SER A 95 5.39 -18.82 4.64
N GLN A 96 6.02 -18.63 5.81
CA GLN A 96 5.35 -18.04 6.99
C GLN A 96 4.92 -16.59 6.74
N ILE A 97 5.78 -15.76 6.14
CA ILE A 97 5.47 -14.36 5.82
C ILE A 97 4.32 -14.27 4.81
N VAL A 98 4.34 -15.09 3.76
CA VAL A 98 3.25 -15.11 2.78
C VAL A 98 1.94 -15.62 3.39
N ARG A 99 2.01 -16.62 4.29
CA ARG A 99 0.82 -17.05 5.05
C ARG A 99 0.24 -15.94 5.91
N TYR A 100 1.09 -15.14 6.56
CA TYR A 100 0.65 -13.98 7.33
C TYR A 100 -0.11 -12.98 6.44
N PHE A 101 0.45 -12.60 5.28
CA PHE A 101 -0.24 -11.70 4.34
C PHE A 101 -1.51 -12.31 3.75
N HIS A 102 -1.53 -13.63 3.49
CA HIS A 102 -2.73 -14.33 3.03
C HIS A 102 -3.85 -14.25 4.09
N ALA A 103 -3.55 -14.58 5.35
CA ALA A 103 -4.53 -14.51 6.42
C ALA A 103 -5.03 -13.07 6.65
N ALA A 104 -4.12 -12.09 6.63
CA ALA A 104 -4.47 -10.68 6.71
C ALA A 104 -5.32 -10.19 5.52
N SER A 105 -5.07 -10.70 4.30
CA SER A 105 -5.88 -10.36 3.12
C SER A 105 -7.35 -10.83 3.24
N LEU A 106 -7.57 -11.91 3.99
CA LEU A 106 -8.89 -12.46 4.30
C LEU A 106 -9.50 -11.84 5.56
N LYS A 107 -8.89 -10.76 6.10
CA LYS A 107 -9.29 -10.08 7.34
C LYS A 107 -9.26 -11.00 8.57
N GLY A 108 -8.30 -11.91 8.59
CA GLY A 108 -7.94 -12.68 9.77
C GLY A 108 -7.37 -11.77 10.88
N GLU A 109 -7.09 -12.36 12.04
CA GLU A 109 -6.56 -11.61 13.19
C GLU A 109 -5.20 -10.96 12.88
N GLU A 110 -4.44 -11.54 11.96
CA GLU A 110 -3.16 -11.04 11.47
C GLU A 110 -3.23 -9.62 10.90
N SER A 111 -4.39 -9.19 10.37
CA SER A 111 -4.56 -7.83 9.84
C SER A 111 -4.54 -6.74 10.93
N ARG A 112 -4.59 -7.12 12.20
CA ARG A 112 -4.53 -6.22 13.37
C ARG A 112 -3.22 -6.35 14.14
N GLN A 113 -2.28 -7.14 13.62
CA GLN A 113 -1.00 -7.45 14.28
C GLN A 113 0.15 -6.78 13.53
N VAL A 114 1.27 -6.60 14.24
CA VAL A 114 2.51 -6.09 13.66
C VAL A 114 3.42 -7.27 13.30
N LEU A 115 3.87 -7.33 12.05
CA LEU A 115 4.86 -8.32 11.61
C LEU A 115 6.27 -7.92 12.12
N TYR A 116 6.82 -8.71 13.03
CA TYR A 116 8.14 -8.48 13.60
C TYR A 116 9.17 -9.49 13.07
N LEU A 117 10.22 -9.00 12.40
CA LEU A 117 11.30 -9.83 11.87
C LEU A 117 12.48 -9.89 12.84
N MET A 118 12.65 -11.03 13.53
CA MET A 118 13.74 -11.26 14.47
C MET A 118 14.82 -12.17 13.87
N GLY A 119 16.10 -11.85 14.09
CA GLY A 119 17.22 -12.71 13.67
C GLY A 119 18.59 -12.06 13.83
N PRO A 120 19.69 -12.79 13.62
CA PRO A 120 21.05 -12.27 13.74
C PRO A 120 21.36 -11.16 12.73
N VAL A 121 22.35 -10.33 13.01
CA VAL A 121 22.84 -9.32 12.05
C VAL A 121 23.29 -10.02 10.75
N GLY A 122 22.99 -9.41 9.61
CA GLY A 122 23.32 -9.99 8.29
C GLY A 122 22.35 -11.07 7.77
N SER A 123 21.28 -11.41 8.50
CA SER A 123 20.29 -12.42 8.07
C SER A 123 19.32 -11.96 6.96
N GLY A 124 19.64 -10.89 6.21
CA GLY A 124 18.82 -10.41 5.09
C GLY A 124 17.47 -9.77 5.44
N LYS A 125 17.17 -9.45 6.72
CA LYS A 125 15.88 -8.85 7.13
C LYS A 125 15.54 -7.56 6.39
N SER A 126 16.48 -6.62 6.36
CA SER A 126 16.30 -5.34 5.68
C SER A 126 16.17 -5.54 4.17
N SER A 127 16.91 -6.48 3.59
CA SER A 127 16.80 -6.83 2.18
C SER A 127 15.42 -7.40 1.83
N LEU A 128 14.84 -8.21 2.72
CA LEU A 128 13.49 -8.76 2.54
C LEU A 128 12.43 -7.65 2.53
N VAL A 129 12.52 -6.73 3.50
CA VAL A 129 11.63 -5.56 3.55
C VAL A 129 11.80 -4.70 2.29
N GLU A 130 13.03 -4.50 1.83
CA GLU A 130 13.28 -3.73 0.60
C GLU A 130 12.77 -4.43 -0.66
N LYS A 131 12.78 -5.76 -0.70
CA LYS A 131 12.15 -6.52 -1.78
C LYS A 131 10.64 -6.30 -1.80
N LEU A 132 9.98 -6.31 -0.63
CA LEU A 132 8.55 -6.00 -0.52
C LEU A 132 8.23 -4.58 -0.98
N HIS A 133 9.05 -3.58 -0.58
CA HIS A 133 8.89 -2.21 -1.04
C HIS A 133 8.97 -2.10 -2.56
N ARG A 134 10.01 -2.69 -3.18
CA ARG A 134 10.16 -2.70 -4.65
C ARG A 134 8.98 -3.38 -5.34
N GLY A 135 8.50 -4.50 -4.79
CA GLY A 135 7.29 -5.16 -5.31
C GLY A 135 6.08 -4.24 -5.31
N LEU A 136 5.87 -3.45 -4.25
CA LEU A 136 4.80 -2.46 -4.19
C LEU A 136 5.00 -1.32 -5.19
N GLU A 137 6.21 -0.79 -5.35
CA GLU A 137 6.53 0.24 -6.36
C GLU A 137 6.30 -0.25 -7.81
N GLU A 138 6.52 -1.54 -8.07
CA GLU A 138 6.27 -2.18 -9.38
C GLU A 138 4.80 -2.60 -9.57
N SER A 139 3.97 -2.49 -8.53
CA SER A 139 2.56 -2.87 -8.57
C SER A 139 1.70 -1.85 -9.31
N GLU A 140 0.44 -2.21 -9.57
CA GLU A 140 -0.49 -1.30 -10.24
C GLU A 140 -0.82 -0.09 -9.34
N PRO A 141 -1.02 1.11 -9.92
CA PRO A 141 -1.46 2.28 -9.18
C PRO A 141 -2.73 2.01 -8.35
N PHE A 142 -2.93 2.82 -7.32
CA PHE A 142 -4.13 2.77 -6.48
C PHE A 142 -4.90 4.08 -6.54
N TYR A 143 -6.21 4.03 -6.30
CA TYR A 143 -7.05 5.23 -6.28
C TYR A 143 -7.00 5.87 -4.90
N ALA A 144 -6.85 7.18 -4.85
CA ALA A 144 -6.75 7.95 -3.62
C ALA A 144 -7.59 9.23 -3.72
N ILE A 145 -8.02 9.74 -2.58
CA ILE A 145 -8.65 11.05 -2.49
C ILE A 145 -7.62 12.12 -2.91
N GLU A 146 -7.99 12.96 -3.87
CA GLU A 146 -7.07 13.98 -4.37
C GLU A 146 -6.78 15.04 -3.28
N GLY A 147 -5.50 15.28 -3.01
CA GLY A 147 -5.07 16.24 -1.98
C GLY A 147 -5.27 15.75 -0.54
N CYS A 148 -5.48 14.44 -0.33
CA CYS A 148 -5.38 13.81 0.98
C CYS A 148 -3.90 13.59 1.35
N PRO A 149 -3.46 14.01 2.56
CA PRO A 149 -2.07 13.81 3.00
C PRO A 149 -1.70 12.31 3.19
N MET A 150 -2.69 11.44 3.36
CA MET A 150 -2.52 10.01 3.62
C MET A 150 -2.80 9.13 2.40
N PHE A 151 -3.17 9.72 1.25
CA PHE A 151 -3.62 9.00 0.06
C PHE A 151 -4.74 7.98 0.36
N GLU A 152 -5.68 8.37 1.23
CA GLU A 152 -6.71 7.47 1.77
C GLU A 152 -7.65 6.90 0.70
N GLU A 153 -8.35 5.83 1.06
CA GLU A 153 -9.26 5.09 0.18
C GLU A 153 -10.54 5.92 -0.07
N PRO A 154 -10.91 6.22 -1.34
CA PRO A 154 -12.06 7.08 -1.61
C PRO A 154 -13.40 6.58 -1.03
N LEU A 155 -13.57 5.29 -0.78
CA LEU A 155 -14.76 4.77 -0.09
C LEU A 155 -14.93 5.33 1.34
N HIS A 156 -13.88 5.90 1.94
CA HIS A 156 -13.97 6.58 3.24
C HIS A 156 -14.88 7.81 3.22
N LEU A 157 -15.09 8.43 2.06
CA LEU A 157 -16.04 9.53 1.86
C LEU A 157 -17.49 9.12 2.11
N ILE A 158 -17.82 7.82 1.97
CA ILE A 158 -19.18 7.32 2.16
C ILE A 158 -19.53 7.40 3.66
N PRO A 159 -20.63 8.10 4.02
CA PRO A 159 -21.08 8.17 5.41
C PRO A 159 -21.36 6.79 6.01
N ARG A 160 -20.98 6.58 7.29
CA ARG A 160 -21.09 5.28 7.98
C ARG A 160 -22.48 4.63 7.89
N HIS A 161 -23.54 5.43 7.92
CA HIS A 161 -24.91 4.93 7.86
C HIS A 161 -25.29 4.33 6.48
N LEU A 162 -24.66 4.78 5.39
CA LEU A 162 -24.91 4.28 4.04
C LEU A 162 -23.94 3.15 3.62
N ARG A 163 -22.82 2.97 4.33
CA ARG A 163 -21.80 1.98 3.94
C ARG A 163 -22.36 0.59 3.74
N LYS A 164 -23.29 0.13 4.59
CA LYS A 164 -23.92 -1.20 4.45
C LYS A 164 -24.63 -1.40 3.11
N GLU A 165 -25.20 -0.35 2.54
CA GLU A 165 -25.89 -0.42 1.25
C GLU A 165 -24.87 -0.42 0.10
N PHE A 166 -23.88 0.47 0.16
CA PHE A 166 -22.79 0.52 -0.82
C PHE A 166 -21.95 -0.77 -0.84
N GLU A 167 -21.61 -1.33 0.31
CA GLU A 167 -20.88 -2.60 0.42
C GLU A 167 -21.63 -3.74 -0.29
N LYS A 168 -22.96 -3.80 -0.15
CA LYS A 168 -23.80 -4.78 -0.86
C LYS A 168 -23.82 -4.54 -2.36
N MET A 169 -23.89 -3.28 -2.80
CA MET A 169 -23.93 -2.91 -4.22
C MET A 169 -22.61 -3.14 -4.93
N LEU A 170 -21.49 -2.90 -4.24
CA LEU A 170 -20.14 -2.93 -4.78
C LEU A 170 -19.44 -4.28 -4.55
N GLY A 171 -19.91 -5.10 -3.60
CA GLY A 171 -19.24 -6.35 -3.24
C GLY A 171 -17.91 -6.15 -2.51
N VAL A 172 -17.74 -5.02 -1.83
CA VAL A 172 -16.51 -4.63 -1.12
C VAL A 172 -16.79 -4.38 0.35
N HIS A 173 -15.75 -4.22 1.15
CA HIS A 173 -15.85 -3.81 2.54
C HIS A 173 -15.10 -2.51 2.76
N VAL A 174 -15.73 -1.59 3.49
CA VAL A 174 -15.18 -0.27 3.79
C VAL A 174 -14.68 -0.25 5.23
N GLU A 175 -13.37 -0.39 5.40
CA GLU A 175 -12.69 -0.29 6.69
C GLU A 175 -12.04 1.09 6.86
N GLY A 176 -12.15 1.69 8.04
CA GLY A 176 -11.56 3.00 8.35
C GLY A 176 -12.52 4.18 8.19
N ASP A 177 -12.04 5.40 8.41
CA ASP A 177 -12.82 6.63 8.36
C ASP A 177 -12.08 7.74 7.62
N LEU A 178 -12.86 8.67 7.08
CA LEU A 178 -12.33 9.85 6.41
C LEU A 178 -11.42 10.64 7.36
N CYS A 179 -10.21 10.93 6.90
CA CYS A 179 -9.22 11.65 7.69
C CYS A 179 -9.73 13.06 8.09
N PRO A 180 -9.23 13.64 9.20
CA PRO A 180 -9.68 14.95 9.66
C PRO A 180 -9.59 16.05 8.60
N VAL A 181 -8.50 16.06 7.81
CA VAL A 181 -8.25 17.07 6.77
C VAL A 181 -9.29 16.97 5.66
N CYS A 182 -9.51 15.77 5.11
CA CYS A 182 -10.49 15.56 4.05
C CYS A 182 -11.92 15.73 4.53
N ARG A 183 -12.22 15.39 5.80
CA ARG A 183 -13.50 15.68 6.42
C ARG A 183 -13.76 17.18 6.52
N TYR A 184 -12.76 17.95 6.91
CA TYR A 184 -12.87 19.41 6.95
C TYR A 184 -13.18 19.98 5.56
N LYS A 185 -12.42 19.56 4.54
CA LYS A 185 -12.64 19.95 3.14
C LYS A 185 -14.04 19.59 2.65
N LEU A 186 -14.51 18.38 2.94
CA LEU A 186 -15.84 17.92 2.52
C LEU A 186 -16.94 18.84 3.05
N VAL A 187 -16.86 19.26 4.32
CA VAL A 187 -17.86 20.13 4.94
C VAL A 187 -17.77 21.57 4.42
N HIS A 188 -16.57 22.13 4.32
CA HIS A 188 -16.37 23.58 4.10
C HIS A 188 -16.20 23.96 2.62
N GLU A 189 -15.59 23.09 1.81
CA GLU A 189 -15.31 23.37 0.39
C GLU A 189 -16.36 22.73 -0.53
N TYR A 190 -16.84 21.54 -0.19
CA TYR A 190 -17.79 20.78 -1.01
C TYR A 190 -19.23 20.79 -0.48
N GLY A 191 -19.49 21.49 0.64
CA GLY A 191 -20.85 21.62 1.21
C GLY A 191 -21.49 20.28 1.59
N GLY A 192 -20.68 19.27 1.93
CA GLY A 192 -21.14 17.92 2.26
C GLY A 192 -21.40 17.01 1.05
N LYS A 193 -21.21 17.50 -0.18
CA LYS A 193 -21.36 16.70 -1.41
C LYS A 193 -20.15 15.81 -1.67
N TYR A 194 -20.17 14.62 -1.10
CA TYR A 194 -19.07 13.67 -1.22
C TYR A 194 -18.98 13.04 -2.62
N GLU A 195 -20.05 13.09 -3.41
CA GLU A 195 -20.12 12.59 -4.79
C GLU A 195 -19.27 13.41 -5.78
N GLU A 196 -19.06 14.70 -5.51
CA GLU A 196 -18.25 15.62 -6.32
C GLU A 196 -16.77 15.61 -5.92
N PHE A 197 -16.41 14.94 -4.81
CA PHE A 197 -15.05 14.98 -4.26
C PHE A 197 -14.05 14.34 -5.25
N PRO A 198 -12.93 15.01 -5.56
CA PRO A 198 -11.98 14.54 -6.55
C PRO A 198 -11.18 13.31 -6.08
N VAL A 199 -10.95 12.39 -7.02
CA VAL A 199 -10.21 11.14 -6.84
C VAL A 199 -9.19 11.02 -7.97
N CYS A 200 -7.98 10.61 -7.64
CA CYS A 200 -6.90 10.38 -8.60
C CYS A 200 -6.22 9.03 -8.35
N THR A 201 -5.46 8.55 -9.32
CA THR A 201 -4.54 7.44 -9.13
C THR A 201 -3.21 7.93 -8.58
N ALA A 202 -2.63 7.19 -7.64
CA ALA A 202 -1.30 7.38 -7.09
C ALA A 202 -0.46 6.11 -7.29
N GLU A 203 0.82 6.30 -7.55
CA GLU A 203 1.81 5.23 -7.66
C GLU A 203 2.56 5.08 -6.34
N PHE A 204 2.83 3.84 -5.93
CA PHE A 204 3.63 3.59 -4.74
C PHE A 204 5.04 4.12 -4.95
N SER A 205 5.56 4.80 -3.93
CA SER A 205 6.91 5.33 -3.98
C SER A 205 7.46 5.49 -2.57
N LYS A 206 8.48 4.72 -2.23
CA LYS A 206 9.24 4.89 -1.00
C LYS A 206 9.91 6.26 -0.95
N ARG A 207 10.44 6.72 -2.10
CA ARG A 207 11.14 8.01 -2.20
C ARG A 207 10.20 9.20 -2.03
N SER A 208 9.06 9.17 -2.71
CA SER A 208 8.05 10.24 -2.62
C SER A 208 7.13 10.09 -1.41
N ARG A 209 7.33 9.05 -0.58
CA ARG A 209 6.50 8.73 0.59
C ARG A 209 5.03 8.61 0.21
N VAL A 210 4.73 7.78 -0.79
CA VAL A 210 3.38 7.49 -1.26
C VAL A 210 3.11 6.01 -1.05
N GLY A 211 2.22 5.70 -0.08
CA GLY A 211 1.83 4.33 0.22
C GLY A 211 2.95 3.45 0.78
N ILE A 212 4.15 3.98 1.08
CA ILE A 212 5.25 3.27 1.75
C ILE A 212 5.91 4.23 2.75
N GLY A 213 5.81 3.92 4.04
CA GLY A 213 6.42 4.69 5.12
C GLY A 213 7.63 3.98 5.71
N VAL A 214 8.80 4.62 5.71
CA VAL A 214 10.02 4.08 6.33
C VAL A 214 10.49 5.00 7.44
N VAL A 215 10.66 4.45 8.63
CA VAL A 215 11.25 5.14 9.78
C VAL A 215 12.70 4.70 9.92
N PRO A 216 13.67 5.62 9.85
CA PRO A 216 15.06 5.27 10.07
C PRO A 216 15.27 4.82 11.52
N PRO A 217 16.22 3.91 11.79
CA PRO A 217 16.56 3.55 13.15
C PRO A 217 17.11 4.79 13.86
N VAL A 218 16.48 5.15 14.97
CA VAL A 218 16.90 6.25 15.84
C VAL A 218 17.11 5.71 17.25
N ASP A 219 17.99 6.36 18.00
CA ASP A 219 18.19 6.02 19.41
C ASP A 219 16.85 6.14 20.16
N PRO A 220 16.45 5.17 21.00
CA PRO A 220 15.19 5.23 21.72
C PRO A 220 14.99 6.51 22.52
N ASN A 221 16.07 7.13 23.02
CA ASN A 221 15.99 8.35 23.82
C ASN A 221 15.75 9.61 22.95
N ASN A 222 16.01 9.53 21.64
CA ASN A 222 15.88 10.63 20.69
C ASN A 222 14.82 10.37 19.62
N GLN A 223 13.96 9.36 19.81
CA GLN A 223 12.90 9.07 18.85
C GLN A 223 11.74 10.05 19.05
N ASP A 224 11.64 11.01 18.13
CA ASP A 224 10.46 11.86 18.02
C ASP A 224 9.27 11.02 17.52
N THR A 225 8.21 10.99 18.31
CA THR A 225 6.97 10.29 17.96
C THR A 225 6.32 10.86 16.72
N SER A 226 6.58 12.13 16.38
CA SER A 226 6.04 12.80 15.21
C SER A 226 6.38 12.09 13.90
N VAL A 227 7.54 11.41 13.83
CA VAL A 227 7.97 10.64 12.67
C VAL A 227 7.00 9.47 12.36
N LEU A 228 6.33 8.94 13.38
CA LEU A 228 5.35 7.86 13.24
C LEU A 228 3.94 8.39 12.97
N ILE A 229 3.48 9.36 13.75
CA ILE A 229 2.06 9.77 13.80
C ILE A 229 1.75 11.09 13.09
N GLY A 230 2.77 11.83 12.64
CA GLY A 230 2.62 13.19 12.11
C GLY A 230 2.85 14.26 13.19
N SER A 231 2.68 15.52 12.81
CA SER A 231 2.92 16.67 13.69
C SER A 231 1.87 17.76 13.49
N GLU A 232 1.90 18.78 14.32
CA GLU A 232 1.19 20.04 14.10
C GLU A 232 2.07 21.04 13.34
N ASP A 233 1.47 21.78 12.40
CA ASP A 233 2.12 22.92 11.75
C ASP A 233 2.08 24.14 12.67
N ILE A 234 3.20 24.38 13.36
CA ILE A 234 3.38 25.49 14.30
C ILE A 234 3.07 26.85 13.66
N SER A 235 3.32 27.01 12.35
CA SER A 235 3.06 28.28 11.66
C SER A 235 1.58 28.64 11.55
N LYS A 236 0.68 27.66 11.71
CA LYS A 236 -0.77 27.83 11.62
C LYS A 236 -1.45 27.97 12.98
N LEU A 237 -0.71 27.79 14.08
CA LEU A 237 -1.26 27.85 15.45
C LEU A 237 -1.69 29.26 15.87
N ASP A 238 -1.17 30.30 15.23
CA ASP A 238 -1.63 31.68 15.44
C ASP A 238 -3.02 31.92 14.82
N LEU A 239 -3.42 31.11 13.84
CA LEU A 239 -4.66 31.25 13.08
C LEU A 239 -5.75 30.26 13.51
N TYR A 240 -5.34 29.07 13.96
CA TYR A 240 -6.22 27.95 14.26
C TYR A 240 -5.82 27.26 15.56
N SER A 241 -6.78 26.64 16.25
CA SER A 241 -6.49 25.87 17.45
C SER A 241 -5.71 24.59 17.14
N GLU A 242 -4.98 24.07 18.12
CA GLU A 242 -4.22 22.81 18.00
C GLU A 242 -5.07 21.63 17.53
N GLY A 243 -6.36 21.60 17.90
CA GLY A 243 -7.30 20.55 17.48
C GLY A 243 -7.93 20.75 16.09
N ASP A 244 -7.62 21.85 15.39
CA ASP A 244 -8.17 22.12 14.06
C ASP A 244 -7.50 21.22 13.01
N PRO A 245 -8.26 20.50 12.17
CA PRO A 245 -7.71 19.62 11.15
C PRO A 245 -6.72 20.31 10.20
N ARG A 246 -6.82 21.62 9.99
CA ARG A 246 -5.94 22.38 9.09
C ARG A 246 -4.53 22.57 9.64
N VAL A 247 -4.34 22.37 10.94
CA VAL A 247 -3.04 22.43 11.62
C VAL A 247 -2.34 21.06 11.55
N LEU A 248 -3.07 19.97 11.33
CA LEU A 248 -2.52 18.62 11.36
C LEU A 248 -1.74 18.28 10.09
N GLU A 249 -0.47 17.94 10.26
CA GLU A 249 0.40 17.36 9.23
C GLU A 249 0.39 15.84 9.38
N LEU A 250 -0.49 15.18 8.62
CA LEU A 250 -0.65 13.72 8.61
C LEU A 250 0.44 13.03 7.76
N ASN A 251 1.69 13.42 7.95
CA ASN A 251 2.86 12.98 7.19
C ASN A 251 3.69 11.90 7.90
N GLY A 252 3.25 11.43 9.08
CA GLY A 252 3.90 10.34 9.82
C GLY A 252 3.95 9.04 9.03
N ALA A 253 4.90 8.16 9.33
CA ALA A 253 5.09 6.90 8.59
C ALA A 253 3.86 5.99 8.61
N LEU A 254 3.11 5.94 9.72
CA LEU A 254 1.86 5.17 9.81
C LEU A 254 0.76 5.77 8.92
N ASN A 255 0.75 7.10 8.78
CA ASN A 255 -0.20 7.79 7.92
C ASN A 255 0.10 7.55 6.43
N ILE A 256 1.37 7.64 6.06
CA ILE A 256 1.84 7.42 4.69
C ILE A 256 1.68 5.97 4.23
N GLY A 257 1.95 5.00 5.12
CA GLY A 257 1.88 3.56 4.82
C GLY A 257 0.45 2.99 4.76
N ASN A 258 -0.59 3.82 4.87
CA ASN A 258 -1.98 3.33 4.99
C ASN A 258 -2.47 2.52 3.76
N ARG A 259 -1.81 2.67 2.60
CA ARG A 259 -2.20 2.01 1.34
C ARG A 259 -1.32 0.82 0.95
N GLY A 260 -0.18 0.63 1.62
CA GLY A 260 0.85 -0.37 1.29
C GLY A 260 1.80 -0.59 2.45
#